data_AF-Q8IRH2-F1
#
_entry.id   AF-Q8IRH2-F1
#
_cell.length_a   1.000
_cell.length_b   1.000
_cell.length_c   1.000
_cell.angle_alpha   90.00
_cell.angle_beta   90.00
_cell.angle_gamma   90.00
#
_symmetry.space_group_name_H-M   'P 1'
#
loop_
_entity.id
_entity.type
_entity.pdbx_description
1 polymer ?
#
loop_
_entity_poly.entity_id
_entity_poly.type
_entity_poly.pdbx_seq_one_letter_code
_entity_poly.pdbx_strand_id
1 'polypeptide(L)'
;MGDALPEAVLIQKELSDKDSQEKMDLVTKNLPLFAEKIVLPENDTAAKSEGIHFCVFHDESQLKVLMGLIDKELSEPYSIYTYRYFVYNWPDLCFFALDGDRYVGVIVCKLEAKRDGYLQGYIAMLAVDAEYRKRGIGRALSEMAIDAMAIRDAAMIVLETELSNKPALALYQSLGFIRERRFLRYYLNGMDAFHLKLMLHDFIDSSLNEV
;
A
#
# COMPACT_ATOMS: atom_id res chain seq x y z
N MET A 1 -25.19 -7.79 7.14
CA MET A 1 -23.78 -7.82 6.68
C MET A 1 -23.27 -6.41 6.90
N GLY A 2 -22.25 -6.23 7.75
CA GLY A 2 -21.64 -4.90 7.88
C GLY A 2 -20.98 -4.54 6.54
N ASP A 3 -21.22 -3.33 6.06
CA ASP A 3 -20.56 -2.84 4.85
C ASP A 3 -19.05 -2.81 5.13
N ALA A 4 -18.27 -3.55 4.32
CA ALA A 4 -16.83 -3.45 4.36
C ALA A 4 -16.43 -2.05 3.88
N LEU A 5 -15.45 -1.43 4.51
CA LEU A 5 -14.90 -0.13 4.13
C LEU A 5 -13.40 -0.30 3.86
N PRO A 6 -12.81 0.56 2.99
CA PRO A 6 -11.41 0.92 2.98
C PRO A 6 -10.58 0.47 4.16
N GLU A 7 -9.54 -0.36 4.13
CA GLU A 7 -8.73 -0.43 5.38
C GLU A 7 -8.13 0.97 5.68
N ALA A 8 -7.78 1.72 4.63
CA ALA A 8 -7.42 3.14 4.72
C ALA A 8 -8.58 4.06 5.19
N VAL A 9 -9.83 3.76 4.81
CA VAL A 9 -11.02 4.53 5.23
C VAL A 9 -11.43 4.19 6.66
N LEU A 10 -11.26 2.94 7.10
CA LEU A 10 -11.43 2.52 8.49
C LEU A 10 -10.42 3.24 9.38
N ILE A 11 -9.15 3.29 8.97
CA ILE A 11 -8.11 4.07 9.65
C ILE A 11 -8.52 5.55 9.69
N GLN A 12 -8.98 6.12 8.57
CA GLN A 12 -9.45 7.51 8.53
C GLN A 12 -10.64 7.77 9.45
N LYS A 13 -11.58 6.84 9.54
CA LYS A 13 -12.76 6.93 10.43
C LYS A 13 -12.35 6.79 11.90
N GLU A 14 -11.50 5.82 12.22
CA GLU A 14 -10.95 5.65 13.55
C GLU A 14 -10.18 6.90 13.99
N LEU A 15 -9.36 7.47 13.10
CA LEU A 15 -8.67 8.71 13.34
C LEU A 15 -9.64 9.89 13.37
N SER A 16 -10.76 9.91 12.64
CA SER A 16 -11.72 11.02 12.71
C SER A 16 -12.43 11.09 14.06
N ASP A 17 -12.74 9.94 14.64
CA ASP A 17 -13.53 9.78 15.87
C ASP A 17 -12.73 10.12 17.14
N LYS A 18 -11.41 10.14 17.05
CA LYS A 18 -10.50 10.49 18.15
C LYS A 18 -10.31 11.99 18.27
N ASP A 19 -9.85 12.46 19.43
CA ASP A 19 -9.45 13.86 19.55
C ASP A 19 -8.06 14.11 18.92
N SER A 20 -7.64 15.38 18.82
CA SER A 20 -6.36 15.74 18.18
C SER A 20 -5.15 15.14 18.88
N GLN A 21 -5.19 14.96 20.20
CA GLN A 21 -4.08 14.39 20.98
C GLN A 21 -4.01 12.87 20.77
N GLU A 22 -5.14 12.18 20.90
CA GLU A 22 -5.22 10.73 20.67
C GLU A 22 -4.82 10.34 19.24
N LYS A 23 -5.24 11.13 18.24
CA LYS A 23 -4.76 10.97 16.84
C LYS A 23 -3.25 11.07 16.77
N MET A 24 -2.69 12.10 17.39
CA MET A 24 -1.26 12.34 17.37
C MET A 24 -0.52 11.20 18.07
N ASP A 25 -1.01 10.70 19.21
CA ASP A 25 -0.39 9.62 19.96
C ASP A 25 -0.36 8.30 19.15
N LEU A 26 -1.38 8.02 18.35
CA LEU A 26 -1.42 6.86 17.44
C LEU A 26 -0.44 7.00 16.29
N VAL A 27 -0.32 8.20 15.74
CA VAL A 27 0.56 8.48 14.61
C VAL A 27 2.03 8.55 15.06
N THR A 28 2.31 9.18 16.20
CA THR A 28 3.68 9.48 16.67
C THR A 28 4.34 8.38 17.47
N LYS A 29 3.61 7.34 17.88
CA LYS A 29 4.16 6.22 18.66
C LYS A 29 5.44 5.61 18.07
N ASN A 30 5.56 5.61 16.74
CA ASN A 30 6.70 5.05 16.01
C ASN A 30 7.65 6.10 15.41
N LEU A 31 7.44 7.39 15.68
CA LEU A 31 8.35 8.48 15.29
C LEU A 31 9.82 8.27 15.77
N PRO A 32 10.11 7.63 16.91
CA PRO A 32 11.48 7.35 17.33
C PRO A 32 12.24 6.32 16.46
N LEU A 33 11.54 5.49 15.67
CA LEU A 33 12.15 4.42 14.86
C LEU A 33 12.71 4.90 13.52
N PHE A 34 12.44 6.15 13.13
CA PHE A 34 12.88 6.78 11.88
C PHE A 34 14.41 6.82 11.65
N ALA A 35 15.20 6.54 12.69
CA ALA A 35 16.65 6.65 12.62
C ALA A 35 17.34 5.42 11.97
N GLU A 36 16.66 4.29 11.79
CA GLU A 36 17.30 3.09 11.25
C GLU A 36 17.09 2.96 9.74
N LYS A 37 18.18 3.14 8.99
CA LYS A 37 18.19 3.11 7.52
C LYS A 37 18.14 1.65 7.05
N ILE A 38 16.97 1.18 6.62
CA ILE A 38 16.83 -0.15 6.03
C ILE A 38 17.41 -0.14 4.62
N VAL A 39 18.49 -0.89 4.42
CA VAL A 39 19.09 -1.12 3.11
C VAL A 39 18.38 -2.31 2.48
N LEU A 40 17.60 -2.06 1.44
CA LEU A 40 17.08 -3.14 0.60
C LEU A 40 18.24 -3.77 -0.19
N PRO A 41 18.22 -5.10 -0.40
CA PRO A 41 19.18 -5.73 -1.30
C PRO A 41 19.08 -5.09 -2.69
N GLU A 42 20.21 -4.73 -3.29
CA GLU A 42 20.29 -4.30 -4.68
C GLU A 42 19.87 -5.49 -5.56
N ASN A 43 18.57 -5.57 -5.89
CA ASN A 43 18.09 -6.59 -6.80
C ASN A 43 18.48 -6.18 -8.22
N ASP A 44 19.55 -6.82 -8.68
CA ASP A 44 20.12 -6.73 -10.03
C ASP A 44 19.17 -7.43 -11.03
N THR A 45 17.99 -6.86 -11.25
CA THR A 45 17.02 -7.32 -12.25
C THR A 45 16.33 -6.15 -12.96
N ALA A 46 17.10 -5.56 -13.88
CA ALA A 46 16.74 -5.45 -15.29
C ALA A 46 15.25 -5.19 -15.66
N ALA A 47 14.87 -3.91 -15.60
CA ALA A 47 14.34 -3.21 -16.77
C ALA A 47 14.85 -1.77 -16.75
N LYS A 48 15.98 -1.52 -17.44
CA LYS A 48 16.48 -0.17 -17.74
C LYS A 48 15.44 0.58 -18.57
N SER A 49 14.48 1.21 -17.92
CA SER A 49 13.81 2.39 -18.45
C SER A 49 14.79 3.54 -18.22
N GLU A 50 15.48 3.99 -19.25
CA GLU A 50 16.38 5.16 -19.18
C GLU A 50 15.67 6.31 -18.43
N GLY A 51 16.10 6.61 -17.21
CA GLY A 51 15.67 7.80 -16.45
C GLY A 51 14.97 7.58 -15.10
N ILE A 52 14.34 6.42 -14.85
CA ILE A 52 13.56 6.22 -13.60
C ILE A 52 14.42 5.61 -12.48
N HIS A 53 14.39 6.23 -11.31
CA HIS A 53 14.96 5.70 -10.07
C HIS A 53 13.90 5.57 -8.98
N PHE A 54 14.16 4.74 -7.98
CA PHE A 54 13.23 4.48 -6.88
C PHE A 54 13.88 4.81 -5.55
N CYS A 55 13.10 5.31 -4.59
CA CYS A 55 13.57 5.55 -3.24
C CYS A 55 12.49 5.23 -2.20
N VAL A 56 12.91 5.01 -0.96
CA VAL A 56 12.02 4.81 0.18
C VAL A 56 11.58 6.18 0.72
N PHE A 57 10.38 6.25 1.31
CA PHE A 57 9.99 7.42 2.11
C PHE A 57 11.02 7.68 3.21
N HIS A 58 11.43 8.93 3.34
CA HIS A 58 12.51 9.36 4.23
C HIS A 58 12.00 10.21 5.39
N ASP A 59 11.25 11.28 5.10
CA ASP A 59 10.79 12.22 6.12
C ASP A 59 9.55 13.03 5.68
N GLU A 60 9.01 13.79 6.63
CA GLU A 60 7.81 14.62 6.49
C GLU A 60 7.83 15.59 5.29
N SER A 61 9.01 16.00 4.81
CA SER A 61 9.11 16.90 3.65
C SER A 61 8.55 16.28 2.37
N GLN A 62 8.54 14.95 2.27
CA GLN A 62 7.97 14.20 1.14
C GLN A 62 6.45 14.02 1.23
N LEU A 63 5.82 14.34 2.38
CA LEU A 63 4.39 14.12 2.58
C LEU A 63 3.52 14.90 1.59
N LYS A 64 3.90 16.15 1.30
CA LYS A 64 3.19 16.99 0.31
C LYS A 64 3.24 16.38 -1.10
N VAL A 65 4.37 15.77 -1.45
CA VAL A 65 4.57 15.11 -2.74
C VAL A 65 3.72 13.84 -2.82
N LEU A 66 3.74 13.02 -1.77
CA LEU A 66 2.90 11.83 -1.65
C LEU A 66 1.42 12.18 -1.82
N MET A 67 0.93 13.16 -1.04
CA MET A 67 -0.46 13.62 -1.12
C MET A 67 -0.80 14.12 -2.52
N GLY A 68 0.07 14.93 -3.15
CA GLY A 68 -0.17 15.44 -4.49
C GLY A 68 -0.26 14.36 -5.57
N LEU A 69 0.51 13.28 -5.46
CA LEU A 69 0.40 12.13 -6.36
C LEU A 69 -0.89 11.33 -6.14
N ILE A 70 -1.27 11.11 -4.88
CA ILE A 70 -2.47 10.35 -4.54
C ILE A 70 -3.74 11.12 -4.90
N ASP A 71 -3.87 12.37 -4.47
CA ASP A 71 -5.07 13.21 -4.68
C ASP A 71 -5.34 13.45 -6.17
N LYS A 72 -4.29 13.44 -7.01
CA LYS A 72 -4.42 13.59 -8.47
C LYS A 72 -4.99 12.33 -9.13
N GLU A 73 -4.67 11.15 -8.61
CA GLU A 73 -4.87 9.89 -9.33
C GLU A 73 -5.89 8.94 -8.68
N LEU A 74 -6.23 9.11 -7.40
CA LEU A 74 -7.22 8.30 -6.67
C LEU A 74 -8.48 9.13 -6.36
N SER A 75 -9.63 8.45 -6.24
CA SER A 75 -10.95 9.05 -6.00
C SER A 75 -11.22 9.37 -4.53
N GLU A 76 -10.51 8.73 -3.60
CA GLU A 76 -10.76 8.83 -2.16
C GLU A 76 -9.98 9.96 -1.50
N PRO A 77 -10.65 10.91 -0.82
CA PRO A 77 -9.98 11.99 -0.10
C PRO A 77 -9.47 11.49 1.26
N TYR A 78 -8.15 11.35 1.38
CA TYR A 78 -7.50 10.97 2.63
C TYR A 78 -7.11 12.19 3.47
N SER A 79 -7.23 12.04 4.80
CA SER A 79 -6.73 13.06 5.73
C SER A 79 -5.20 12.98 5.84
N ILE A 80 -4.54 14.09 6.20
CA ILE A 80 -3.10 14.10 6.51
C ILE A 80 -2.72 13.05 7.57
N TYR A 81 -3.61 12.76 8.53
CA TYR A 81 -3.38 11.76 9.56
C TYR A 81 -3.34 10.35 9.00
N THR A 82 -4.14 10.06 7.96
CA THR A 82 -4.11 8.77 7.27
C THR A 82 -2.75 8.55 6.63
N TYR A 83 -2.23 9.54 5.92
CA TYR A 83 -0.91 9.46 5.30
C TYR A 83 0.20 9.29 6.35
N ARG A 84 0.20 10.11 7.41
CA ARG A 84 1.17 10.00 8.50
C ARG A 84 1.11 8.67 9.22
N TYR A 85 -0.09 8.10 9.41
CA TYR A 85 -0.25 6.78 9.99
C TYR A 85 0.54 5.73 9.18
N PHE A 86 0.42 5.70 7.85
CA PHE A 86 1.21 4.77 7.05
C PHE A 86 2.71 5.06 7.12
N VAL A 87 3.11 6.30 6.79
CA VAL A 87 4.54 6.62 6.64
C VAL A 87 5.31 6.64 7.96
N TYR A 88 4.65 6.79 9.10
CA TYR A 88 5.30 6.76 10.41
C TYR A 88 5.39 5.37 11.01
N ASN A 89 4.50 4.45 10.61
CA ASN A 89 4.51 3.07 11.10
C ASN A 89 5.29 2.13 10.15
N TRP A 90 5.28 2.40 8.84
CA TRP A 90 5.94 1.58 7.81
C TRP A 90 6.62 2.43 6.72
N PRO A 91 7.55 3.36 7.07
CA PRO A 91 8.25 4.17 6.08
C PRO A 91 8.98 3.31 5.03
N ASP A 92 9.49 2.17 5.47
CA ASP A 92 10.21 1.15 4.72
C ASP A 92 9.36 0.31 3.77
N LEU A 93 8.04 0.47 3.82
CA LEU A 93 7.07 -0.10 2.87
C LEU A 93 6.41 0.98 1.99
N CYS A 94 6.94 2.20 2.03
CA CYS A 94 6.49 3.30 1.19
C CYS A 94 7.60 3.67 0.19
N PHE A 95 7.33 3.50 -1.11
CA PHE A 95 8.32 3.73 -2.16
C PHE A 95 7.84 4.78 -3.14
N PHE A 96 8.77 5.59 -3.62
CA PHE A 96 8.58 6.54 -4.71
C PHE A 96 9.29 6.08 -5.98
N ALA A 97 8.77 6.52 -7.12
CA ALA A 97 9.44 6.49 -8.41
C ALA A 97 9.72 7.93 -8.86
N LEU A 98 10.90 8.18 -9.39
CA LEU A 98 11.38 9.50 -9.77
C LEU A 98 11.97 9.49 -11.19
N ASP A 99 11.70 10.55 -11.95
CA ASP A 99 12.35 10.88 -13.22
C ASP A 99 13.19 12.15 -13.02
N GLY A 100 14.52 12.00 -12.88
CA GLY A 100 15.34 13.05 -12.28
C GLY A 100 14.77 13.46 -10.90
N ASP A 101 14.66 14.75 -10.61
CA ASP A 101 14.13 15.20 -9.30
C ASP A 101 12.59 15.17 -9.20
N ARG A 102 11.88 14.79 -10.28
CA ARG A 102 10.41 14.76 -10.30
C ARG A 102 9.90 13.42 -9.79
N TYR A 103 9.08 13.45 -8.75
CA TYR A 103 8.32 12.28 -8.31
C TYR A 103 7.17 12.01 -9.29
N VAL A 104 7.10 10.77 -9.78
CA VAL A 104 6.17 10.33 -10.84
C VAL A 104 5.33 9.12 -10.45
N GLY A 105 5.62 8.51 -9.31
CA GLY A 105 4.81 7.43 -8.75
C GLY A 105 5.09 7.20 -7.28
N VAL A 106 4.13 6.58 -6.60
CA VAL A 106 4.23 6.22 -5.19
C VAL A 106 3.41 4.97 -4.90
N ILE A 107 3.91 4.13 -4.00
CA ILE A 107 3.17 3.06 -3.35
C ILE A 107 3.27 3.22 -1.84
N VAL A 108 2.15 3.01 -1.15
CA VAL A 108 2.05 3.10 0.32
C VAL A 108 1.44 1.80 0.81
N CYS A 109 2.16 1.12 1.71
CA CYS A 109 1.77 -0.17 2.24
C CYS A 109 1.85 -0.20 3.76
N LYS A 110 1.29 -1.25 4.35
CA LYS A 110 1.52 -1.61 5.75
C LYS A 110 1.71 -3.12 5.90
N LEU A 111 2.27 -3.52 7.04
CA LEU A 111 2.43 -4.91 7.42
C LEU A 111 2.03 -5.09 8.88
N GLU A 112 1.03 -5.93 9.14
CA GLU A 112 0.46 -6.10 10.49
C GLU A 112 0.26 -7.57 10.83
N ALA A 113 0.45 -7.91 12.10
CA ALA A 113 0.05 -9.20 12.65
C ALA A 113 -1.48 -9.27 12.76
N LYS A 114 -2.09 -10.32 12.19
CA LYS A 114 -3.50 -10.63 12.40
C LYS A 114 -3.67 -11.48 13.66
N ARG A 115 -4.94 -11.67 14.09
CA ARG A 115 -5.27 -12.36 15.36
C ARG A 115 -4.70 -13.78 15.45
N ASP A 116 -4.57 -14.45 14.32
CA ASP A 116 -4.09 -15.83 14.23
C ASP A 116 -2.55 -15.90 14.13
N GLY A 117 -1.85 -14.76 14.31
CA GLY A 117 -0.39 -14.69 14.43
C GLY A 117 0.38 -14.47 13.13
N TYR A 118 -0.25 -14.66 11.96
CA TYR A 118 0.41 -14.40 10.68
C TYR A 118 0.52 -12.90 10.37
N LEU A 119 1.57 -12.52 9.64
CA LEU A 119 1.74 -11.18 9.11
C LEU A 119 0.99 -11.03 7.79
N GLN A 120 0.18 -9.98 7.67
CA GLN A 120 -0.56 -9.63 6.46
C GLN A 120 -0.10 -8.27 5.95
N GLY A 121 0.37 -8.26 4.71
CA GLY A 121 0.63 -7.04 3.96
C GLY A 121 -0.66 -6.41 3.42
N TYR A 122 -0.69 -5.09 3.33
CA TYR A 122 -1.79 -4.36 2.69
C TYR A 122 -1.23 -3.26 1.80
N ILE A 123 -1.60 -3.25 0.51
CA ILE A 123 -1.31 -2.15 -0.41
C ILE A 123 -2.44 -1.14 -0.29
N ALA A 124 -2.16 -0.04 0.40
CA ALA A 124 -3.16 0.99 0.69
C ALA A 124 -3.41 1.91 -0.49
N MET A 125 -2.33 2.36 -1.13
CA MET A 125 -2.38 3.33 -2.21
C MET A 125 -1.29 3.03 -3.22
N LEU A 126 -1.63 3.12 -4.50
CA LEU A 126 -0.69 3.08 -5.61
C LEU A 126 -1.11 4.15 -6.62
N ALA A 127 -0.21 5.09 -6.91
CA ALA A 127 -0.43 6.09 -7.94
C ALA A 127 0.80 6.20 -8.83
N VAL A 128 0.54 6.37 -10.13
CA VAL A 128 1.55 6.73 -11.13
C VAL A 128 0.95 7.86 -11.94
N ASP A 129 1.71 8.95 -12.05
CA ASP A 129 1.35 10.13 -12.84
C ASP A 129 0.93 9.69 -14.24
N ALA A 130 -0.23 10.17 -14.70
CA ALA A 130 -0.81 9.81 -15.99
C ALA A 130 0.19 9.83 -17.16
N GLU A 131 1.12 10.80 -17.20
CA GLU A 131 2.14 10.95 -18.26
C GLU A 131 3.21 9.84 -18.25
N TYR A 132 3.35 9.15 -17.12
CA TYR A 132 4.37 8.13 -16.86
C TYR A 132 3.81 6.70 -16.81
N ARG A 133 2.50 6.54 -17.01
CA ARG A 133 1.85 5.23 -17.07
C ARG A 133 2.32 4.40 -18.27
N LYS A 134 2.11 3.08 -18.18
CA LYS A 134 2.49 2.09 -19.20
C LYS A 134 4.02 2.01 -19.46
N ARG A 135 4.83 2.47 -18.50
CA ARG A 135 6.31 2.37 -18.51
C ARG A 135 6.86 1.36 -17.49
N GLY A 136 6.00 0.49 -16.94
CA GLY A 136 6.39 -0.50 -15.92
C GLY A 136 6.49 0.03 -14.48
N ILE A 137 6.39 1.34 -14.24
CA ILE A 137 6.57 1.95 -12.90
C ILE A 137 5.65 1.35 -11.84
N GLY A 138 4.35 1.24 -12.11
CA GLY A 138 3.40 0.67 -11.12
C GLY A 138 3.68 -0.79 -10.79
N ARG A 139 4.21 -1.55 -11.75
CA ARG A 139 4.67 -2.93 -11.55
C ARG A 139 5.91 -2.96 -10.69
N ALA A 140 6.94 -2.18 -11.02
CA ALA A 140 8.17 -2.10 -10.24
C ALA A 140 7.92 -1.70 -8.78
N LEU A 141 7.09 -0.67 -8.55
CA LEU A 141 6.68 -0.26 -7.19
C LEU A 141 5.97 -1.39 -6.42
N SER A 142 5.08 -2.11 -7.10
CA SER A 142 4.34 -3.23 -6.49
C SER A 142 5.27 -4.41 -6.18
N GLU A 143 6.17 -4.77 -7.10
CA GLU A 143 7.18 -5.83 -6.89
C GLU A 143 8.10 -5.48 -5.71
N MET A 144 8.60 -4.24 -5.63
CA MET A 144 9.40 -3.78 -4.49
C MET A 144 8.66 -3.91 -3.16
N ALA A 145 7.38 -3.53 -3.11
CA ALA A 145 6.58 -3.66 -1.91
C ALA A 145 6.27 -5.11 -1.54
N ILE A 146 6.00 -5.96 -2.54
CA ILE A 146 5.79 -7.40 -2.37
C ILE A 146 7.05 -8.04 -1.79
N ASP A 147 8.21 -7.79 -2.39
CA ASP A 147 9.50 -8.33 -1.94
C ASP A 147 9.82 -7.84 -0.51
N ALA A 148 9.60 -6.56 -0.23
CA ALA A 148 9.81 -5.99 1.10
C ALA A 148 8.92 -6.66 2.16
N MET A 149 7.65 -6.92 1.85
CA MET A 149 6.73 -7.62 2.77
C MET A 149 7.09 -9.12 2.90
N ALA A 150 7.48 -9.78 1.81
CA ALA A 150 7.89 -11.17 1.81
C ALA A 150 9.16 -11.42 2.64
N ILE A 151 10.16 -10.54 2.55
CA ILE A 151 11.39 -10.58 3.38
C ILE A 151 11.06 -10.46 4.89
N ARG A 152 9.92 -9.85 5.22
CA ARG A 152 9.41 -9.72 6.60
C ARG A 152 8.36 -10.78 6.94
N ASP A 153 8.40 -11.94 6.28
CA ASP A 153 7.54 -13.11 6.54
C ASP A 153 6.03 -12.84 6.41
N ALA A 154 5.62 -11.92 5.53
CA ALA A 154 4.21 -11.74 5.22
C ALA A 154 3.64 -13.03 4.60
N ALA A 155 2.60 -13.60 5.21
CA ALA A 155 1.92 -14.77 4.69
C ALA A 155 1.16 -14.47 3.39
N MET A 156 0.57 -13.27 3.33
CA MET A 156 -0.20 -12.80 2.18
C MET A 156 -0.20 -11.27 2.11
N ILE A 157 -0.55 -10.76 0.94
CA ILE A 157 -0.78 -9.34 0.68
C ILE A 157 -2.19 -9.18 0.15
N VAL A 158 -2.91 -8.18 0.66
CA VAL A 158 -4.26 -7.84 0.22
C VAL A 158 -4.37 -6.39 -0.22
N LEU A 159 -5.40 -6.10 -1.02
CA LEU A 159 -5.78 -4.75 -1.40
C LEU A 159 -7.21 -4.72 -1.92
N GLU A 160 -7.77 -3.51 -2.03
CA GLU A 160 -9.00 -3.30 -2.78
C GLU A 160 -8.81 -2.36 -3.97
N THR A 161 -9.58 -2.62 -5.02
CA THR A 161 -9.61 -1.75 -6.20
C THR A 161 -11.01 -1.66 -6.78
N GLU A 162 -11.38 -0.49 -7.32
CA GLU A 162 -12.66 -0.29 -7.99
C GLU A 162 -12.86 -1.31 -9.12
N LEU A 163 -14.08 -1.80 -9.26
CA LEU A 163 -14.46 -2.70 -10.38
C LEU A 163 -14.13 -2.09 -11.75
N SER A 164 -14.23 -0.76 -11.89
CA SER A 164 -13.93 0.02 -13.10
C SER A 164 -12.43 0.16 -13.39
N ASN A 165 -11.55 -0.08 -12.42
CA ASN A 165 -10.12 0.16 -12.54
C ASN A 165 -9.40 -0.98 -13.29
N LYS A 166 -9.73 -1.11 -14.59
CA LYS A 166 -9.16 -2.11 -15.49
C LYS A 166 -7.62 -2.12 -15.49
N PRO A 167 -6.91 -0.97 -15.48
CA PRO A 167 -5.45 -0.96 -15.40
C PRO A 167 -4.90 -1.60 -14.11
N ALA A 168 -5.45 -1.26 -12.95
CA ALA A 168 -5.01 -1.86 -11.68
C ALA A 168 -5.34 -3.36 -11.61
N LEU A 169 -6.54 -3.76 -12.06
CA LEU A 169 -6.93 -5.16 -12.13
C LEU A 169 -5.99 -5.99 -13.01
N ALA A 170 -5.61 -5.48 -14.18
CA ALA A 170 -4.66 -6.14 -15.08
C ALA A 170 -3.26 -6.24 -14.46
N LEU A 171 -2.80 -5.17 -13.80
CA LEU A 171 -1.53 -5.15 -13.08
C LEU A 171 -1.50 -6.23 -11.99
N TYR A 172 -2.44 -6.19 -11.05
CA TYR A 172 -2.44 -7.11 -9.90
C TYR A 172 -2.65 -8.56 -10.32
N GLN A 173 -3.49 -8.82 -11.32
CA GLN A 173 -3.62 -10.16 -11.90
C GLN A 173 -2.29 -10.66 -12.48
N SER A 174 -1.50 -9.79 -13.15
CA SER A 174 -0.19 -10.16 -13.68
C SER A 174 0.87 -10.43 -12.60
N LEU A 175 0.65 -9.94 -11.38
CA LEU A 175 1.47 -10.16 -10.20
C LEU A 175 1.01 -11.37 -9.36
N GLY A 176 0.00 -12.11 -9.84
CA GLY A 176 -0.51 -13.32 -9.16
C GLY A 176 -1.62 -13.07 -8.15
N PHE A 177 -2.14 -11.85 -8.01
CA PHE A 177 -3.28 -11.60 -7.14
C PHE A 177 -4.54 -12.27 -7.70
N ILE A 178 -5.29 -12.92 -6.81
CA ILE A 178 -6.61 -13.50 -7.10
C ILE A 178 -7.71 -12.60 -6.54
N ARG A 179 -8.89 -12.63 -7.17
CA ARG A 179 -10.10 -11.96 -6.65
C ARG A 179 -10.70 -12.84 -5.56
N GLU A 180 -10.66 -12.40 -4.32
CA GLU A 180 -11.23 -13.15 -3.21
C GLU A 180 -12.72 -12.81 -3.01
N ARG A 181 -13.05 -11.52 -2.96
CA ARG A 181 -14.40 -11.03 -2.65
C ARG A 181 -14.76 -9.80 -3.47
N ARG A 182 -16.06 -9.51 -3.55
CA ARG A 182 -16.60 -8.23 -4.03
C ARG A 182 -17.27 -7.52 -2.86
N PHE A 183 -16.93 -6.26 -2.64
CA PHE A 183 -17.58 -5.39 -1.68
C PHE A 183 -18.51 -4.42 -2.42
N LEU A 184 -19.78 -4.39 -2.02
CA LEU A 184 -20.79 -3.53 -2.63
C LEU A 184 -20.66 -2.11 -2.07
N ARG A 185 -20.67 -1.09 -2.94
CA ARG A 185 -20.62 0.34 -2.59
C ARG A 185 -19.50 0.68 -1.60
N TYR A 186 -18.33 0.10 -1.87
CA TYR A 186 -17.15 0.17 -1.00
C TYR A 186 -16.52 1.56 -0.96
N TYR A 187 -16.52 2.25 -2.10
CA TYR A 187 -15.97 3.60 -2.25
C TYR A 187 -17.04 4.67 -2.03
N LEU A 188 -16.63 5.88 -1.64
CA LEU A 188 -17.52 7.02 -1.36
C LEU A 188 -18.36 7.44 -2.57
N ASN A 189 -17.86 7.19 -3.78
CA ASN A 189 -18.58 7.41 -5.03
C ASN A 189 -19.69 6.36 -5.29
N GLY A 190 -19.86 5.38 -4.40
CA GLY A 190 -20.83 4.30 -4.51
C GLY A 190 -20.38 3.13 -5.39
N MET A 191 -19.14 3.15 -5.89
CA MET A 191 -18.59 2.06 -6.68
C MET A 191 -18.22 0.87 -5.80
N ASP A 192 -18.42 -0.31 -6.35
CA ASP A 192 -18.00 -1.57 -5.73
C ASP A 192 -16.48 -1.74 -5.84
N ALA A 193 -15.93 -2.55 -4.94
CA ALA A 193 -14.54 -2.97 -4.97
C ALA A 193 -14.38 -4.48 -5.13
N PHE A 194 -13.29 -4.88 -5.77
CA PHE A 194 -12.76 -6.23 -5.61
C PHE A 194 -11.72 -6.22 -4.49
N HIS A 195 -11.85 -7.17 -3.56
CA HIS A 195 -10.79 -7.54 -2.63
C HIS A 195 -9.87 -8.54 -3.32
N LEU A 196 -8.61 -8.16 -3.51
CA LEU A 196 -7.59 -8.99 -4.13
C LEU A 196 -6.62 -9.52 -3.08
N LYS A 197 -6.11 -10.73 -3.30
CA LYS A 197 -5.18 -11.40 -2.39
C LYS A 197 -4.04 -12.07 -3.17
N LEU A 198 -2.83 -11.94 -2.67
CA LEU A 198 -1.64 -12.69 -3.10
C LEU A 198 -1.12 -13.51 -1.92
N MET A 199 -0.99 -14.82 -2.10
CA MET A 199 -0.33 -15.71 -1.11
C MET A 199 1.18 -15.70 -1.39
N LEU A 200 2.01 -15.48 -0.37
CA LEU A 200 3.47 -15.45 -0.52
C LEU A 200 4.15 -16.75 -0.06
N HIS A 201 3.51 -17.43 0.89
CA HIS A 201 3.94 -18.73 1.38
C HIS A 201 2.80 -19.73 1.18
N ASP A 202 3.15 -21.00 0.99
CA ASP A 202 2.20 -22.11 1.08
C ASP A 202 1.70 -22.20 2.52
N PHE A 203 0.75 -21.34 2.86
CA PHE A 203 0.07 -21.39 4.15
C PHE A 203 -0.79 -22.65 4.13
N ILE A 204 -0.25 -23.74 4.66
CA ILE A 204 -1.03 -24.93 4.99
C ILE A 204 -1.97 -24.48 6.11
N ASP A 205 -3.23 -24.26 5.76
CA ASP A 205 -4.29 -23.98 6.72
C ASP A 205 -4.37 -25.14 7.72
N SER A 206 -3.79 -24.93 8.90
CA SER A 206 -3.81 -25.91 9.98
C SER A 206 -5.21 -26.17 10.54
N SER A 207 -6.22 -25.38 10.13
CA SER A 207 -7.63 -25.62 10.48
C SER A 207 -8.34 -26.65 9.58
N LEU A 208 -7.68 -27.15 8.53
CA LEU A 208 -8.23 -28.18 7.64
C LEU A 208 -7.77 -29.63 7.94
N ASN A 209 -7.00 -29.85 9.02
CA ASN A 209 -6.49 -31.18 9.40
C ASN A 209 -7.11 -31.77 10.68
N GLU A 210 -8.26 -31.27 11.15
CA GLU A 210 -9.07 -31.97 12.17
C GLU A 210 -10.20 -32.77 11.49
N VAL A 211 -9.89 -33.99 11.05
CA VAL A 211 -10.84 -35.11 10.87
C VAL A 211 -10.26 -36.38 11.48
#